data_AF-A0A356KTE0-F1
#
_entry.id   AF-A0A356KTE0-F1
#
_cell.length_a   1.000
_cell.length_b   1.000
_cell.length_c   1.000
_cell.angle_alpha   90.00
_cell.angle_beta   90.00
_cell.angle_gamma   90.00
#
_symmetry.space_group_name_H-M   'P 1'
#
loop_
_entity.id
_entity.type
_entity.pdbx_description
1 polymer ?
#
loop_
_entity_poly.entity_id
_entity_poly.type
_entity_poly.pdbx_seq_one_letter_code
_entity_poly.pdbx_strand_id
1 'polypeptide(L)' 'WDAAGKGGAIRRIVSALDARSVQVVPVAAPNDEERARHYLWRFWRNVPRDGRVAIFDRSWYGRVLVERVEG' A
#
# COMPACT_ATOMS: atom_id res chain seq x y z
N TRP A 1 -0.95 8.99 12.13
CA TRP A 1 -0.72 9.81 10.92
C TRP A 1 -1.79 9.53 9.86
N ASP A 2 -3.04 9.94 10.10
CA ASP A 2 -4.17 9.62 9.18
C ASP A 2 -4.73 10.85 8.44
N ALA A 3 -4.08 12.01 8.55
CA ALA A 3 -4.52 13.27 7.90
C ALA A 3 -3.41 13.96 7.08
N ALA A 4 -2.36 13.25 6.67
CA ALA A 4 -1.21 13.83 5.94
C ALA A 4 -1.49 14.17 4.45
N GLY A 5 -2.75 14.14 4.00
CA GLY A 5 -3.11 14.46 2.61
C GLY A 5 -2.87 13.35 1.59
N LYS A 6 -2.40 12.17 2.01
CA LYS A 6 -2.13 11.02 1.11
C LYS A 6 -3.36 10.59 0.31
N GLY A 7 -4.52 10.47 0.94
CA GLY A 7 -5.76 10.12 0.24
C GLY A 7 -6.14 11.14 -0.84
N GLY A 8 -5.92 12.43 -0.58
CA GLY A 8 -6.13 13.49 -1.58
C GLY A 8 -5.16 13.43 -2.75
N ALA A 9 -3.89 13.12 -2.48
CA ALA A 9 -2.88 12.93 -3.52
C ALA A 9 -3.20 11.70 -4.40
N ILE A 10 -3.53 10.56 -3.78
CA ILE A 10 -3.95 9.35 -4.49
C ILE A 10 -5.15 9.64 -5.39
N ARG A 11 -6.17 10.34 -4.87
CA ARG A 11 -7.36 10.70 -5.65
C ARG A 11 -7.02 11.53 -6.89
N ARG A 12 -6.11 12.50 -6.78
CA ARG A 12 -5.67 13.31 -7.94
C ARG A 12 -4.93 12.48 -8.98
N ILE A 13 -4.03 11.59 -8.56
CA ILE A 13 -3.30 10.69 -9.47
C ILE A 13 -4.28 9.78 -10.20
N VAL A 14 -5.19 9.13 -9.46
CA VAL A 14 -6.20 8.23 -10.04
C VAL A 14 -7.12 8.98 -11.00
N SER A 15 -7.51 10.22 -10.69
CA SER A 15 -8.35 11.02 -11.60
C SER A 15 -7.68 11.42 -12.91
N ALA A 16 -6.34 11.38 -12.97
CA ALA A 16 -5.56 11.70 -14.16
C ALA A 16 -5.21 10.46 -15.01
N LEU A 17 -5.60 9.26 -14.57
CA LEU A 17 -5.26 7.98 -15.21
C LEU A 17 -6.54 7.21 -15.58
N ASP A 18 -6.42 6.27 -16.51
CA ASP A 18 -7.51 5.31 -16.78
C ASP A 18 -7.73 4.43 -15.55
N ALA A 19 -8.94 4.44 -15.00
CA ALA A 19 -9.31 3.63 -13.84
C ALA A 19 -9.10 2.12 -14.05
N ARG A 20 -9.02 1.64 -15.29
CA ARG A 20 -8.76 0.23 -15.62
C ARG A 20 -7.29 -0.16 -15.52
N SER A 21 -6.37 0.81 -15.60
CA SER A 21 -4.93 0.58 -15.55
C SER A 21 -4.34 0.76 -14.15
N VAL A 22 -5.09 1.38 -13.22
CA VAL A 22 -4.64 1.69 -11.86
C VAL A 22 -5.44 0.93 -10.81
N GLN A 23 -4.75 0.37 -9.81
CA GLN A 23 -5.36 -0.16 -8.59
C GLN A 23 -4.79 0.54 -7.36
N VAL A 24 -5.65 0.87 -6.40
CA VAL A 24 -5.24 1.41 -5.10
C VAL A 24 -5.36 0.28 -4.07
N VAL A 25 -4.27 0.00 -3.37
CA VAL A 25 -4.18 -1.07 -2.38
C VAL A 25 -4.03 -0.43 -0.99
N PRO A 26 -5.11 -0.34 -0.21
CA PRO A 26 -5.02 0.13 1.17
C PRO A 26 -4.37 -0.94 2.03
N VAL A 27 -3.38 -0.56 2.83
CA VAL A 27 -2.59 -1.48 3.66
C VAL A 27 -2.95 -1.27 5.13
N ALA A 28 -3.66 -2.23 5.72
CA ALA A 28 -4.08 -2.23 7.13
C ALA A 28 -3.13 -3.05 8.02
N ALA A 29 -3.49 -3.26 9.29
CA ALA A 29 -2.80 -4.24 10.14
C ALA A 29 -2.91 -5.65 9.50
N PRO A 30 -1.86 -6.49 9.59
CA PRO A 30 -1.90 -7.81 8.98
C PRO A 30 -2.98 -8.69 9.62
N ASN A 31 -3.58 -9.60 8.86
CA ASN A 31 -4.45 -10.67 9.38
C ASN A 31 -3.65 -11.92 9.81
N ASP A 32 -4.32 -12.96 10.31
CA ASP A 32 -3.65 -14.19 10.77
C ASP A 32 -2.89 -14.94 9.68
N GLU A 33 -3.44 -14.99 8.46
CA GLU A 33 -2.76 -15.63 7.33
C GLU A 33 -1.51 -14.85 6.93
N GLU A 34 -1.59 -13.52 6.88
CA GLU A 34 -0.47 -12.66 6.55
C GLU A 34 0.63 -12.73 7.62
N ARG A 35 0.25 -12.87 8.90
CA ARG A 35 1.19 -13.09 10.03
C ARG A 35 1.91 -14.44 9.93
N ALA A 36 1.25 -15.47 9.40
CA ALA A 36 1.84 -16.80 9.22
C ALA A 36 2.84 -16.87 8.04
N ARG A 37 3.01 -15.78 7.29
CA ARG A 37 3.87 -15.72 6.10
C ARG A 37 4.94 -14.65 6.26
N HIS A 38 5.91 -14.64 5.35
CA HIS A 38 6.90 -13.58 5.31
C HIS A 38 6.22 -12.20 5.12
N TYR A 39 6.65 -11.17 5.85
CA TYR A 39 5.96 -9.87 5.89
C TYR A 39 5.79 -9.19 4.51
N LEU A 40 6.68 -9.48 3.55
CA LEU A 40 6.56 -8.97 2.17
C LEU A 40 5.49 -9.68 1.33
N TRP A 41 5.02 -10.85 1.75
CA TRP A 41 4.11 -11.69 0.96
C TRP A 41 2.83 -10.94 0.59
N ARG A 42 2.19 -10.28 1.57
CA ARG A 42 0.98 -9.46 1.36
C ARG A 42 1.14 -8.34 0.33
N PHE A 43 2.37 -7.84 0.15
CA PHE A 43 2.67 -6.80 -0.82
C PHE A 43 2.97 -7.38 -2.20
N TRP A 44 3.76 -8.46 -2.26
CA TRP A 44 4.04 -9.18 -3.53
C TRP A 44 2.73 -9.52 -4.23
N ARG A 45 1.75 -10.07 -3.50
CA ARG A 45 0.44 -10.46 -4.05
C ARG A 45 -0.27 -9.36 -4.85
N ASN A 46 0.08 -8.10 -4.64
CA ASN A 46 -0.52 -6.93 -5.27
C ASN A 46 0.41 -6.20 -6.25
N VAL A 47 1.59 -6.76 -6.55
CA VAL A 47 2.48 -6.25 -7.61
C VAL A 47 1.73 -6.30 -8.93
N PRO A 48 1.64 -5.18 -9.67
CA PRO A 48 0.87 -5.13 -10.89
C PRO A 48 1.54 -5.95 -11.98
N ARG A 49 0.73 -6.45 -12.92
CA ARG A 49 1.25 -6.95 -14.19
C ARG A 49 1.78 -5.79 -15.03
N ASP A 50 2.55 -6.12 -16.05
CA ASP A 50 3.05 -5.13 -17.01
C ASP A 50 1.92 -4.27 -17.59
N GLY A 51 2.21 -2.98 -17.79
CA GLY A 51 1.24 -1.98 -18.24
C GLY A 51 0.19 -1.55 -17.21
N ARG A 52 0.28 -2.01 -15.95
CA ARG A 52 -0.61 -1.59 -14.86
C ARG A 52 0.15 -0.90 -13.74
N VAL A 53 -0.56 -0.08 -12.98
CA VAL A 53 -0.03 0.68 -11.85
C VAL A 53 -0.72 0.25 -10.57
N ALA A 54 0.05 -0.02 -9.51
CA ALA A 54 -0.46 -0.23 -8.17
C ALA A 54 0.01 0.90 -7.25
N ILE A 55 -0.93 1.53 -6.54
CA ILE A 55 -0.67 2.58 -5.56
C ILE A 55 -0.96 2.00 -4.17
N PHE A 56 0.07 1.85 -3.35
CA PHE A 56 -0.07 1.37 -1.98
C PHE A 56 -0.28 2.54 -1.01
N ASP A 57 -1.43 2.60 -0.35
CA ASP A 57 -1.64 3.54 0.77
C ASP A 57 -1.19 2.91 2.09
N ARG A 58 0.04 3.30 2.49
CA ARG A 58 0.96 2.58 3.39
C ARG A 58 1.60 1.37 2.70
N SER A 59 2.80 1.03 3.12
CA SER A 59 3.63 0.00 2.47
C SER A 59 4.53 -0.68 3.50
N TRP A 60 5.39 -1.57 3.05
CA TRP A 60 6.39 -2.26 3.89
C TRP A 60 7.32 -1.32 4.65
N TYR A 61 7.45 -0.05 4.22
CA TYR A 61 8.17 0.99 4.95
C TYR A 61 7.60 1.28 6.34
N GLY A 62 6.32 0.99 6.57
CA GLY A 62 5.71 1.12 7.90
C GLY A 62 6.43 0.30 8.96
N ARG A 63 7.01 -0.85 8.60
CA ARG A 63 7.78 -1.67 9.55
C ARG A 63 9.07 -0.99 10.00
N VAL A 64 9.83 -0.42 9.04
CA VAL A 64 11.13 0.21 9.32
C VAL A 64 10.99 1.57 10.02
N LEU A 65 9.88 2.27 9.76
CA LEU A 65 9.62 3.60 10.33
C LEU A 65 8.86 3.56 11.66
N VAL A 66 8.03 2.54 11.92
CA VAL A 66 7.24 2.44 13.17
C VAL A 66 7.96 1.60 14.23
N GLU A 67 8.66 0.50 13.87
CA GLU A 67 9.40 -0.31 14.87
C GLU A 67 10.63 0.42 15.45
N ARG A 68 11.08 1.54 14.89
CA ARG A 68 12.18 2.36 15.44
C ARG A 68 11.72 3.50 16.35
N VAL A 69 10.43 3.80 16.39
CA VAL A 69 9.85 4.92 17.17
C VAL A 69 9.01 4.44 18.34
N GLU A 70 8.47 3.22 18.29
CA GLU A 70 7.70 2.60 19.38
C GLU A 70 8.47 1.50 20.14
N GLY A 71 9.79 1.45 19.97
CA GLY A 71 10.73 0.66 20.78
C GLY A 71 11.37 1.49 21.88
#